data_AF-A7RRV0-F1
#
_entry.id   AF-A7RRV0-F1
#
_cell.length_a   1.000
_cell.length_b   1.000
_cell.length_c   1.000
_cell.angle_alpha   90.00
_cell.angle_beta   90.00
_cell.angle_gamma   90.00
#
_symmetry.space_group_name_H-M   'P 1'
#
loop_
_entity.id
_entity.type
_entity.pdbx_description
1 polymer ?
#
loop_
_entity_poly.entity_id
_entity_poly.type
_entity_poly.pdbx_seq_one_letter_code
_entity_poly.pdbx_strand_id
1 'polypeptide(L)'
;MYFHQPMIPLLLSGNAVLHAIIAHVMIKSLKKCGHCLLFAQVFEVSRVLVGGSRLWCSLVLFVSVFNLAMSTLLVFEEDQRGLIRPPRLVSRFKSCIAFLNLVSTIFSAFLVSFGFWAWCRSYVVNSCSRTKGMDWYHFRPKYSDCGDGYFWMTVMLTCVLCACFCQCCLRILPKVWPNIAR
;
A
#
# COMPACT_ATOMS: atom_id res chain seq x y z
N MET A 1 -32.71 10.42 -7.42
CA MET A 1 -31.36 10.13 -7.98
C MET A 1 -30.60 9.29 -6.96
N TYR A 2 -30.34 8.02 -7.29
CA TYR A 2 -29.79 6.96 -6.42
C TYR A 2 -28.24 6.90 -6.46
N PHE A 3 -27.54 8.01 -6.22
CA PHE A 3 -26.08 8.06 -6.42
C PHE A 3 -25.22 7.57 -5.23
N HIS A 4 -25.82 7.25 -4.07
CA HIS A 4 -25.05 6.98 -2.85
C HIS A 4 -24.82 5.49 -2.50
N GLN A 5 -25.58 4.56 -3.06
CA GLN A 5 -25.40 3.13 -2.82
C GLN A 5 -24.15 2.48 -3.47
N PRO A 6 -23.59 2.93 -4.61
CA PRO A 6 -22.41 2.27 -5.20
C PRO A 6 -21.07 2.72 -4.59
N MET A 7 -21.02 3.80 -3.81
CA MET A 7 -19.75 4.43 -3.44
C MET A 7 -18.96 3.67 -2.37
N ILE A 8 -19.64 3.10 -1.36
CA ILE A 8 -18.99 2.29 -0.31
C ILE A 8 -18.33 1.02 -0.88
N PRO A 9 -19.03 0.16 -1.64
CA PRO A 9 -18.41 -1.02 -2.23
C PRO A 9 -17.32 -0.67 -3.26
N LEU A 10 -17.46 0.45 -3.98
CA LEU A 10 -16.42 0.96 -4.88
C LEU A 10 -15.13 1.35 -4.12
N LEU A 11 -15.25 2.08 -3.01
CA LEU A 11 -14.09 2.47 -2.19
C LEU A 11 -13.43 1.25 -1.52
N LEU A 12 -14.21 0.28 -1.05
CA LEU A 12 -13.68 -0.96 -0.45
C LEU A 12 -12.98 -1.86 -1.49
N SER A 13 -13.58 -2.03 -2.66
CA SER A 13 -12.97 -2.79 -3.76
C SER A 13 -11.74 -2.08 -4.32
N GLY A 14 -11.79 -0.75 -4.48
CA GLY A 14 -10.63 0.06 -4.82
C GLY A 14 -9.48 -0.12 -3.82
N ASN A 15 -9.77 -0.08 -2.51
CA ASN A 15 -8.77 -0.32 -1.49
C ASN A 15 -8.15 -1.73 -1.56
N ALA A 16 -8.97 -2.76 -1.83
CA ALA A 16 -8.49 -4.11 -2.04
C ALA A 16 -7.51 -4.19 -3.23
N VAL A 17 -7.90 -3.62 -4.39
CA VAL A 17 -7.06 -3.59 -5.59
C VAL A 17 -5.73 -2.87 -5.34
N LEU A 18 -5.75 -1.73 -4.65
CA LEU A 18 -4.53 -0.98 -4.31
C LEU A 18 -3.56 -1.81 -3.45
N HIS A 19 -4.07 -2.52 -2.44
CA HIS A 19 -3.23 -3.41 -1.63
C HIS A 19 -2.70 -4.63 -2.40
N ALA A 20 -3.47 -5.16 -3.36
CA ALA A 20 -3.00 -6.21 -4.26
C ALA A 20 -1.85 -5.72 -5.15
N ILE A 21 -1.94 -4.49 -5.68
CA ILE A 21 -0.86 -3.87 -6.47
C ILE A 21 0.39 -3.69 -5.60
N ILE A 22 0.26 -3.17 -4.38
CA ILE A 22 1.40 -3.00 -3.45
C ILE A 22 2.08 -4.35 -3.22
N ALA A 23 1.32 -5.40 -2.90
CA ALA A 23 1.85 -6.74 -2.68
C ALA A 23 2.60 -7.27 -3.92
N HIS A 24 2.02 -7.11 -5.11
CA HIS A 24 2.63 -7.53 -6.37
C HIS A 24 3.96 -6.81 -6.64
N VAL A 25 3.99 -5.48 -6.49
CA VAL A 25 5.21 -4.69 -6.70
C VAL A 25 6.29 -5.08 -5.68
N MET A 26 5.91 -5.33 -4.43
CA MET A 26 6.87 -5.73 -3.38
C MET A 26 7.52 -7.09 -3.67
N ILE A 27 6.73 -8.06 -4.14
CA ILE A 27 7.24 -9.37 -4.58
C ILE A 27 8.16 -9.20 -5.79
N LYS A 28 7.77 -8.37 -6.77
CA LYS A 28 8.57 -8.11 -7.96
C LYS A 28 9.90 -7.43 -7.61
N SER A 29 9.90 -6.46 -6.70
CA SER A 29 11.12 -5.79 -6.24
C SER A 29 12.04 -6.77 -5.51
N LEU A 30 11.50 -7.62 -4.62
CA LEU A 30 12.30 -8.62 -3.91
C LEU A 30 12.93 -9.64 -4.87
N LYS A 31 12.19 -10.09 -5.90
CA LYS A 31 12.69 -11.03 -6.90
C LYS A 31 13.79 -10.42 -7.78
N LYS A 32 13.59 -9.20 -8.29
CA LYS A 32 14.56 -8.55 -9.20
C LYS A 32 15.78 -8.00 -8.48
N CYS A 33 15.59 -7.34 -7.33
CA CYS A 33 16.68 -6.74 -6.57
C CYS A 33 17.36 -7.69 -5.59
N GLY A 34 16.77 -8.86 -5.28
CA GLY A 34 17.28 -9.81 -4.27
C GLY A 34 17.16 -9.33 -2.81
N HIS A 35 16.79 -8.06 -2.61
CA HIS A 35 16.74 -7.38 -1.33
C HIS A 35 15.59 -6.37 -1.30
N CYS A 36 15.25 -5.89 -0.10
CA CYS A 36 14.21 -4.87 0.06
C CYS A 36 14.73 -3.49 -0.36
N LEU A 37 13.90 -2.76 -1.11
CA LEU A 37 14.18 -1.36 -1.50
C LEU A 37 13.79 -0.36 -0.41
N LEU A 38 12.81 -0.70 0.44
CA LEU A 38 12.48 0.13 1.60
C LEU A 38 13.70 0.20 2.53
N PHE A 39 14.09 1.43 2.89
CA PHE A 39 15.28 1.69 3.70
C PHE A 39 16.61 1.24 3.08
N ALA A 40 16.64 0.96 1.77
CA ALA A 40 17.90 0.75 1.09
C ALA A 40 18.70 2.05 1.01
N GLN A 41 20.02 1.93 0.97
CA GLN A 41 20.96 3.04 0.80
C GLN A 41 21.81 2.82 -0.44
N VAL A 42 21.88 3.84 -1.29
CA VAL A 42 22.68 3.84 -2.51
C VAL A 42 23.92 4.70 -2.27
N PHE A 43 25.09 4.10 -2.18
CA PHE A 43 26.35 4.82 -2.10
C PHE A 43 26.90 4.96 -3.52
N GLU A 44 26.62 6.10 -4.16
CA GLU A 44 26.94 6.34 -5.57
C GLU A 44 28.44 6.37 -5.86
N VAL A 45 29.23 6.96 -4.98
CA VAL A 45 30.69 7.07 -5.14
C VAL A 45 31.37 5.70 -5.07
N SER A 46 30.99 4.88 -4.08
CA SER A 46 31.54 3.53 -3.92
C SER A 46 30.85 2.49 -4.80
N ARG A 47 29.79 2.89 -5.54
CA ARG A 47 28.93 1.99 -6.33
C ARG A 47 28.44 0.80 -5.51
N VAL A 48 27.87 1.06 -4.34
CA VAL A 48 27.33 -0.01 -3.47
C VAL A 48 25.88 0.28 -3.14
N LEU A 49 25.01 -0.70 -3.36
CA LEU A 49 23.63 -0.67 -2.90
C LEU A 49 23.48 -1.57 -1.67
N VAL A 50 23.37 -0.95 -0.49
CA VAL A 50 23.05 -1.66 0.76
C VAL A 50 21.53 -1.74 0.84
N GLY A 51 20.96 -2.92 0.58
CA GLY A 51 19.52 -3.10 0.65
C GLY A 51 19.00 -3.06 2.07
N GLY A 52 17.75 -2.63 2.20
CA GLY A 52 17.04 -2.74 3.45
C GLY A 52 16.81 -4.19 3.85
N SER A 53 16.52 -4.38 5.14
CA SER A 53 16.16 -5.69 5.68
C SER A 53 14.95 -6.27 4.95
N ARG A 54 15.00 -7.56 4.64
CA ARG A 54 13.84 -8.30 4.10
C ARG A 54 12.62 -8.21 5.01
N LEU A 55 12.85 -8.05 6.33
CA LEU A 55 11.80 -7.88 7.32
C LEU A 55 10.87 -6.71 6.98
N TRP A 56 11.40 -5.57 6.51
CA TRP A 56 10.59 -4.40 6.19
C TRP A 56 9.63 -4.67 5.03
N CYS A 57 10.11 -5.28 3.95
CA CYS A 57 9.27 -5.66 2.83
C CYS A 57 8.27 -6.77 3.21
N SER A 58 8.68 -7.75 4.02
CA SER A 58 7.79 -8.80 4.52
C SER A 58 6.67 -8.22 5.40
N LEU A 59 6.97 -7.24 6.24
CA LEU A 59 5.99 -6.56 7.09
C LEU A 59 4.96 -5.80 6.23
N VAL A 60 5.42 -5.00 5.26
CA VAL A 60 4.51 -4.26 4.37
C VAL A 60 3.69 -5.21 3.49
N LEU A 61 4.29 -6.31 3.03
CA LEU A 61 3.58 -7.36 2.29
C LEU A 61 2.49 -8.01 3.15
N PHE A 62 2.81 -8.41 4.38
CA PHE A 62 1.85 -9.00 5.30
C PHE A 62 0.68 -8.05 5.60
N VAL A 63 0.98 -6.79 5.93
CA VAL A 63 -0.04 -5.77 6.18
C VAL A 63 -0.91 -5.54 4.94
N SER A 64 -0.33 -5.54 3.74
CA SER A 64 -1.09 -5.37 2.50
C SER A 64 -2.01 -6.55 2.21
N VAL A 65 -1.54 -7.79 2.42
CA VAL A 65 -2.37 -9.00 2.29
C VAL A 65 -3.49 -9.02 3.33
N PHE A 66 -3.19 -8.62 4.58
CA PHE A 66 -4.19 -8.48 5.63
C PHE A 66 -5.27 -7.46 5.24
N ASN A 67 -4.89 -6.29 4.75
CA ASN A 67 -5.83 -5.24 4.33
C ASN A 67 -6.65 -5.63 3.10
N LEU A 68 -6.04 -6.37 2.17
CA LEU A 68 -6.74 -7.00 1.05
C LEU A 68 -7.85 -7.91 1.59
N ALA A 69 -7.51 -8.87 2.45
CA ALA A 69 -8.48 -9.80 3.03
C ALA A 69 -9.60 -9.08 3.77
N MET A 70 -9.26 -8.11 4.63
CA MET A 70 -10.25 -7.33 5.38
C MET A 70 -11.17 -6.51 4.47
N SER A 71 -10.62 -5.88 3.43
CA SER A 71 -11.42 -5.09 2.48
C SER A 71 -12.36 -5.99 1.68
N THR A 72 -11.87 -7.16 1.22
CA THR A 72 -12.68 -8.15 0.50
C THR A 72 -13.80 -8.72 1.37
N LEU A 73 -13.53 -9.04 2.64
CA LEU A 73 -14.55 -9.48 3.60
C LEU A 73 -15.64 -8.41 3.78
N LEU A 74 -15.26 -7.15 3.95
CA LEU A 74 -16.21 -6.05 4.07
C LEU A 74 -17.07 -5.86 2.81
N VAL A 75 -16.52 -6.08 1.60
CA VAL A 75 -17.28 -6.05 0.35
C VAL A 75 -18.33 -7.18 0.33
N PHE A 76 -17.92 -8.42 0.59
CA PHE A 76 -18.83 -9.57 0.60
C PHE A 76 -19.97 -9.40 1.61
N GLU A 77 -19.66 -8.90 2.81
CA GLU A 77 -20.68 -8.68 3.83
C GLU A 77 -21.62 -7.49 3.54
N GLU A 78 -21.24 -6.57 2.66
CA GLU A 78 -22.12 -5.47 2.23
C GLU A 78 -23.02 -5.91 1.07
N ASP A 79 -22.51 -6.75 0.16
CA ASP A 79 -23.29 -7.38 -0.92
C ASP A 79 -24.41 -8.27 -0.36
N GLN A 80 -24.11 -9.05 0.69
CA GLN A 80 -25.09 -9.93 1.36
C GLN A 80 -26.22 -9.17 2.08
N ARG A 81 -26.02 -7.91 2.48
CA ARG A 81 -27.04 -7.09 3.17
C ARG A 81 -28.20 -6.69 2.26
N GLY A 82 -28.04 -6.78 0.95
CA GLY A 82 -29.14 -6.62 0.00
C GLY A 82 -30.17 -7.75 0.07
N LEU A 83 -29.84 -8.90 0.67
CA LEU A 83 -30.66 -10.10 0.59
C LEU A 83 -31.31 -10.54 1.93
N ILE A 84 -30.60 -10.66 3.06
CA ILE A 84 -31.16 -11.37 4.25
C ILE A 84 -30.57 -10.87 5.61
N ARG A 85 -31.43 -10.47 6.58
CA ARG A 85 -31.28 -10.52 8.09
C ARG A 85 -30.71 -9.34 8.95
N PRO A 86 -30.97 -9.33 10.30
CA PRO A 86 -31.16 -8.14 11.15
C PRO A 86 -29.89 -7.54 11.79
N PRO A 87 -29.95 -6.30 12.35
CA PRO A 87 -28.83 -5.36 12.31
C PRO A 87 -27.89 -5.28 13.54
N ARG A 88 -28.09 -6.03 14.63
CA ARG A 88 -27.55 -5.60 15.95
C ARG A 88 -26.21 -6.19 16.39
N LEU A 89 -25.88 -7.46 16.10
CA LEU A 89 -24.61 -8.07 16.56
C LEU A 89 -23.45 -7.89 15.56
N VAL A 90 -23.76 -7.88 14.26
CA VAL A 90 -22.81 -7.75 13.13
C VAL A 90 -22.10 -6.37 13.11
N SER A 91 -22.69 -5.36 13.75
CA SER A 91 -22.19 -3.97 13.71
C SER A 91 -20.84 -3.76 14.42
N ARG A 92 -20.62 -4.37 15.60
CA ARG A 92 -19.38 -4.16 16.36
C ARG A 92 -18.18 -4.84 15.72
N PHE A 93 -18.37 -6.06 15.21
CA PHE A 93 -17.32 -6.80 14.51
C PHE A 93 -16.89 -6.10 13.22
N LYS A 94 -17.85 -5.65 12.39
CA LYS A 94 -17.58 -4.83 11.20
C LYS A 94 -16.83 -3.54 11.53
N SER A 95 -17.25 -2.84 12.59
CA SER A 95 -16.58 -1.60 13.02
C SER A 95 -15.13 -1.86 13.47
N CYS A 96 -14.89 -2.99 14.15
CA CYS A 96 -13.56 -3.44 14.55
C CYS A 96 -12.68 -3.77 13.34
N ILE A 97 -13.17 -4.57 12.39
CA ILE A 97 -12.45 -4.87 11.15
C ILE A 97 -12.10 -3.60 10.39
N ALA A 98 -13.08 -2.71 10.18
CA ALA A 98 -12.85 -1.44 9.50
C ALA A 98 -11.89 -0.52 10.27
N PHE A 99 -11.77 -0.65 11.59
CA PHE A 99 -10.84 0.15 12.40
C PHE A 99 -9.43 -0.42 12.28
N LEU A 100 -9.28 -1.74 12.41
CA LEU A 100 -8.01 -2.42 12.22
C LEU A 100 -7.46 -2.18 10.81
N ASN A 101 -8.30 -2.27 9.77
CA ASN A 101 -7.93 -2.00 8.37
C ASN A 101 -7.46 -0.55 8.17
N LEU A 102 -8.10 0.43 8.83
CA LEU A 102 -7.64 1.82 8.78
C LEU A 102 -6.27 1.98 9.45
N VAL A 103 -6.12 1.48 10.68
CA VAL A 103 -4.88 1.62 11.45
C VAL A 103 -3.71 0.94 10.73
N SER A 104 -3.92 -0.26 10.20
CA SER A 104 -2.90 -0.98 9.43
C SER A 104 -2.57 -0.28 8.12
N THR A 105 -3.54 0.31 7.42
CA THR A 105 -3.28 1.11 6.20
C THR A 105 -2.47 2.36 6.54
N ILE A 106 -2.79 3.08 7.61
CA ILE A 106 -2.01 4.25 8.07
C ILE A 106 -0.58 3.83 8.42
N PHE A 107 -0.42 2.72 9.16
CA PHE A 107 0.89 2.19 9.51
C PHE A 107 1.71 1.81 8.26
N SER A 108 1.09 1.15 7.28
CA SER A 108 1.73 0.84 6.00
C SER A 108 2.13 2.11 5.24
N ALA A 109 1.25 3.11 5.20
CA ALA A 109 1.52 4.39 4.56
C ALA A 109 2.71 5.11 5.19
N PHE A 110 2.80 5.10 6.53
CA PHE A 110 3.94 5.64 7.26
C PHE A 110 5.24 4.92 6.91
N LEU A 111 5.25 3.57 6.97
CA LEU A 111 6.44 2.78 6.66
C LEU A 111 6.93 2.97 5.22
N VAL A 112 6.02 2.94 4.25
CA VAL A 112 6.38 3.10 2.83
C VAL A 112 6.85 4.52 2.55
N SER A 113 6.19 5.54 3.11
CA SER A 113 6.60 6.94 2.94
C SER A 113 7.98 7.20 3.53
N PHE A 114 8.22 6.75 4.77
CA PHE A 114 9.50 6.92 5.44
C PHE A 114 10.61 6.10 4.76
N GLY A 115 10.29 4.88 4.33
CA GLY A 115 11.22 4.02 3.58
C GLY A 115 11.60 4.59 2.22
N PHE A 116 10.64 5.19 1.49
CA PHE A 116 10.90 5.89 0.24
C PHE A 116 11.73 7.16 0.45
N TRP A 117 11.39 7.96 1.45
CA TRP A 117 12.15 9.15 1.80
C TRP A 117 13.60 8.83 2.15
N ALA A 118 13.83 7.81 3.00
CA ALA A 118 15.16 7.36 3.37
C ALA A 118 15.97 6.87 2.15
N TRP A 119 15.32 6.10 1.26
CA TRP A 119 15.94 5.63 0.03
C TRP A 119 16.31 6.78 -0.91
N CYS A 120 15.39 7.72 -1.15
CA CYS A 120 15.69 8.88 -2.00
C CYS A 120 16.76 9.81 -1.41
N ARG A 121 16.82 9.95 -0.09
CA ARG A 121 17.86 10.75 0.57
C ARG A 121 19.26 10.13 0.47
N SER A 122 19.35 8.83 0.19
CA SER A 122 20.65 8.17 0.02
C SER A 122 21.38 8.58 -1.26
N TYR A 123 20.68 9.11 -2.25
CA TYR A 123 21.28 9.64 -3.47
C TYR A 123 21.91 11.01 -3.19
N VAL A 124 23.21 11.15 -3.48
CA VAL A 124 24.01 12.35 -3.17
C VAL A 124 24.46 13.06 -4.45
N VAL A 125 24.78 12.30 -5.49
CA VAL A 125 25.32 12.75 -6.77
C VAL A 125 24.21 12.85 -7.82
N ASN A 126 23.41 11.80 -8.01
CA ASN A 126 22.27 11.84 -8.93
C ASN A 126 20.96 12.12 -8.20
N SER A 127 19.93 12.51 -8.97
CA SER A 127 18.57 12.54 -8.44
C SER A 127 18.03 11.12 -8.26
N CYS A 128 17.29 10.89 -7.17
CA CYS A 128 16.56 9.66 -6.92
C CYS A 128 15.65 9.24 -8.09
N SER A 129 15.15 10.19 -8.89
CA SER A 129 14.28 9.90 -10.05
C SER A 129 15.02 9.36 -11.28
N ARG A 130 16.36 9.46 -11.32
CA ARG A 130 17.19 9.05 -12.48
C ARG A 130 17.76 7.63 -12.34
N THR A 131 17.07 6.73 -11.64
CA THR A 131 17.56 5.35 -11.45
C THR A 131 17.78 4.59 -12.75
N LYS A 132 16.93 4.77 -13.77
CA LYS A 132 17.03 4.01 -15.03
C LYS A 132 18.34 4.23 -15.78
N GLY A 133 18.99 5.38 -15.60
CA GLY A 133 20.25 5.72 -16.26
C GLY A 133 21.50 5.26 -15.49
N MET A 134 21.34 4.63 -14.33
CA MET A 134 22.48 4.18 -13.50
C MET A 134 22.94 2.79 -13.91
N ASP A 135 24.25 2.57 -13.85
CA ASP A 135 24.85 1.27 -14.12
C ASP A 135 24.71 0.32 -12.92
N TRP A 136 23.51 -0.23 -12.75
CA TRP A 136 23.15 -1.12 -11.63
C TRP A 136 24.00 -2.39 -11.54
N TYR A 137 24.68 -2.78 -12.63
CA TYR A 137 25.60 -3.92 -12.62
C TYR A 137 26.71 -3.77 -11.58
N HIS A 138 27.19 -2.53 -11.37
CA HIS A 138 28.22 -2.25 -10.39
C HIS A 138 27.71 -2.09 -8.95
N PHE A 139 26.40 -1.90 -8.73
CA PHE A 139 25.84 -1.60 -7.41
C PHE A 139 25.54 -2.83 -6.54
N ARG A 140 25.39 -4.04 -7.12
CA ARG A 140 25.06 -5.27 -6.37
C ARG A 140 25.39 -6.56 -7.17
N PRO A 141 25.39 -7.78 -6.57
CA PRO A 141 26.08 -8.93 -7.16
C PRO A 141 25.51 -9.31 -8.54
N LYS A 142 26.40 -9.85 -9.38
CA LYS A 142 26.43 -10.12 -10.84
C LYS A 142 25.13 -10.37 -11.66
N TYR A 143 23.93 -10.38 -11.08
CA TYR A 143 22.67 -10.77 -11.71
C TYR A 143 21.41 -9.98 -11.25
N SER A 144 21.49 -8.95 -10.41
CA SER A 144 20.30 -8.17 -9.98
C SER A 144 20.14 -6.85 -10.74
N ASP A 145 19.02 -6.67 -11.45
CA ASP A 145 18.66 -5.42 -12.11
C ASP A 145 17.60 -4.65 -11.29
N CYS A 146 18.02 -3.52 -10.71
CA CYS A 146 17.19 -2.60 -9.94
C CYS A 146 16.89 -1.28 -10.68
N GLY A 147 17.06 -1.23 -12.01
CA GLY A 147 16.84 -0.04 -12.86
C GLY A 147 15.52 0.70 -12.60
N ASP A 148 14.47 -0.07 -12.38
CA ASP A 148 13.12 0.43 -12.14
C ASP A 148 12.79 0.68 -10.66
N GLY A 149 13.77 0.67 -9.76
CA GLY A 149 13.55 0.81 -8.32
C GLY A 149 12.73 2.05 -7.95
N TYR A 150 12.98 3.19 -8.61
CA TYR A 150 12.22 4.43 -8.39
C TYR A 150 10.76 4.29 -8.79
N PHE A 151 10.52 3.69 -9.94
CA PHE A 151 9.17 3.45 -10.44
C PHE A 151 8.40 2.55 -9.48
N TRP A 152 8.99 1.44 -9.03
CA TRP A 152 8.35 0.52 -8.08
C TRP A 152 8.02 1.22 -6.76
N MET A 153 8.98 1.95 -6.18
CA MET A 153 8.74 2.66 -4.92
C MET A 153 7.69 3.76 -5.05
N THR A 154 7.67 4.49 -6.17
CA THR A 154 6.65 5.50 -6.46
C THR A 154 5.27 4.88 -6.58
N VAL A 155 5.13 3.76 -7.31
CA VAL A 155 3.85 3.04 -7.41
C VAL A 155 3.36 2.60 -6.02
N MET A 156 4.24 2.04 -5.19
CA MET A 156 3.87 1.61 -3.84
C MET A 156 3.44 2.78 -2.95
N LEU A 157 4.16 3.91 -3.01
CA LEU A 157 3.82 5.13 -2.29
C LEU A 157 2.45 5.68 -2.73
N THR A 158 2.23 5.82 -4.03
CA THR A 158 0.95 6.33 -4.56
C THR A 158 -0.19 5.40 -4.16
N CYS A 159 -0.04 4.09 -4.33
CA CYS A 159 -1.08 3.13 -3.99
C CYS A 159 -1.43 3.16 -2.49
N VAL A 160 -0.45 3.26 -1.60
CA VAL A 160 -0.71 3.25 -0.16
C VAL A 160 -1.34 4.57 0.32
N LEU A 161 -0.97 5.70 -0.29
CA LEU A 161 -1.61 6.99 -0.01
C LEU A 161 -3.05 7.02 -0.52
N CYS A 162 -3.31 6.51 -1.73
CA CYS A 162 -4.67 6.35 -2.25
C CYS A 162 -5.50 5.41 -1.37
N ALA A 163 -4.94 4.29 -0.91
CA ALA A 163 -5.61 3.36 0.00
C ALA A 163 -5.98 4.05 1.32
N CYS A 164 -5.05 4.83 1.88
CA CYS A 164 -5.30 5.62 3.08
C CYS A 164 -6.42 6.66 2.86
N PHE A 165 -6.41 7.36 1.72
CA PHE A 165 -7.45 8.31 1.37
C PHE A 165 -8.82 7.62 1.25
N CYS A 166 -8.91 6.48 0.55
CA CYS A 166 -10.15 5.70 0.45
C CYS A 166 -10.70 5.28 1.82
N GLN A 167 -9.83 4.83 2.74
CA GLN A 167 -10.22 4.45 4.10
C GLN A 167 -10.68 5.66 4.94
N CYS A 168 -10.04 6.81 4.80
CA CYS A 168 -10.48 8.06 5.43
C CYS A 168 -11.85 8.49 4.90
N CYS A 169 -12.07 8.46 3.59
CA CYS A 169 -13.36 8.78 2.96
C CYS A 169 -14.48 7.87 3.49
N LEU A 170 -14.24 6.55 3.60
CA LEU A 170 -15.21 5.59 4.13
C LEU A 170 -15.66 5.91 5.57
N ARG A 171 -14.81 6.55 6.39
CA ARG A 171 -15.13 6.92 7.78
C ARG A 171 -15.74 8.31 7.92
N ILE A 172 -15.33 9.26 7.08
CA ILE A 172 -15.72 10.67 7.17
C ILE A 172 -17.05 10.91 6.44
N LEU A 173 -17.24 10.35 5.24
CA LEU A 173 -18.43 10.57 4.42
C LEU A 173 -19.74 10.26 5.14
N PRO A 174 -19.89 9.15 5.90
CA PRO A 174 -21.13 8.87 6.62
C PRO A 174 -21.43 9.85 7.75
N LYS A 175 -20.41 10.51 8.32
CA LYS A 175 -20.55 11.47 9.43
C LYS A 175 -20.85 12.89 8.93
N VAL A 176 -20.25 13.28 7.80
CA VAL A 176 -20.42 14.61 7.20
C VAL A 176 -21.73 14.70 6.43
N TRP A 177 -22.21 13.57 5.88
CA TRP A 177 -23.45 13.53 5.11
C TRP A 177 -24.51 12.56 5.68
N PRO A 178 -24.93 12.72 6.95
CA PRO A 178 -25.87 11.79 7.59
C PRO A 178 -27.29 11.87 6.98
N ASN A 179 -27.62 12.97 6.30
CA ASN A 179 -28.96 13.26 5.78
C ASN A 179 -29.26 12.71 4.39
N ILE A 180 -28.34 11.98 3.75
CA ILE A 180 -28.59 11.32 2.44
C ILE A 180 -28.91 9.82 2.59
N ALA A 181 -28.79 9.27 3.80
CA ALA A 181 -29.13 7.86 4.10
C ALA A 181 -30.56 7.68 4.63
N ARG A 182 -31.40 8.73 4.62
CA ARG A 182 -32.81 8.68 5.01
C ARG A 182 -33.71 8.86 3.81
#